data_AF-X5DIE4-F1
#
_entry.id   AF-X5DIE4-F1
#
_cell.length_a   1.000
_cell.length_b   1.000
_cell.length_c   1.000
_cell.angle_alpha   90.00
_cell.angle_beta   90.00
_cell.angle_gamma   90.00
#
_symmetry.space_group_name_H-M   'P 1'
#
loop_
_entity.id
_entity.type
_entity.pdbx_description
1 polymer ?
#
loop_
_entity_poly.entity_id
_entity_poly.type
_entity_poly.pdbx_seq_one_letter_code
_entity_poly.pdbx_strand_id
1 'polypeptide(L)' 'MLGINDPGVILGYLLAVVGLIACVVYGALNWNKGMETSTEEIQRDLDWEEKDEHLKEEI' A
#
# COMPACT_ATOMS: atom_id res chain seq x y z
N MET A 1 -22.85 14.90 -29.82
CA MET A 1 -22.02 14.63 -28.62
C MET A 1 -22.94 14.54 -27.41
N LEU A 2 -23.06 13.42 -26.71
CA LEU A 2 -22.53 12.09 -27.00
C LEU A 2 -23.68 11.22 -27.51
N GLY A 3 -24.04 11.35 -28.79
CA GLY A 3 -25.08 10.56 -29.45
C GLY A 3 -24.63 9.11 -29.60
N ILE A 4 -24.48 8.43 -28.46
CA ILE A 4 -23.98 7.08 -28.33
C ILE A 4 -25.21 6.21 -28.11
N ASN A 5 -25.74 5.70 -29.21
CA ASN A 5 -26.73 4.64 -29.21
C ASN A 5 -26.07 3.25 -29.23
N ASP A 6 -24.74 3.20 -29.06
CA ASP A 6 -23.96 1.98 -29.10
C ASP A 6 -23.75 1.44 -27.67
N PRO A 7 -24.34 0.28 -27.35
CA PRO A 7 -24.21 -0.33 -26.02
C PRO A 7 -22.75 -0.62 -25.63
N GLY A 8 -21.86 -0.86 -26.61
CA GLY A 8 -20.46 -1.17 -26.37
C GLY A 8 -19.69 0.00 -25.77
N VAL A 9 -19.99 1.23 -26.21
CA VAL A 9 -19.32 2.42 -25.67
C VAL A 9 -19.78 2.73 -24.25
N ILE A 10 -21.07 2.56 -23.95
CA ILE A 10 -21.61 2.71 -22.59
C ILE A 10 -20.96 1.69 -21.65
N LEU A 11 -20.86 0.43 -22.11
CA LEU A 11 -20.19 -0.63 -21.37
C LEU A 11 -18.71 -0.30 -21.13
N GLY A 12 -18.01 0.23 -22.13
CA GLY A 12 -16.61 0.67 -21.99
C GLY A 12 -16.42 1.74 -20.92
N TYR A 13 -17.30 2.75 -20.87
CA TYR A 13 -17.28 3.76 -19.81
C TYR A 13 -17.56 3.17 -18.43
N LEU A 14 -18.55 2.27 -18.32
CA LEU A 14 -18.85 1.60 -17.05
C LEU A 14 -17.67 0.75 -16.56
N LEU A 15 -17.04 -0.01 -17.45
CA LEU A 15 -15.84 -0.79 -17.15
C LEU A 15 -14.67 0.08 -16.70
N ALA A 16 -14.44 1.22 -17.36
CA ALA A 16 -13.39 2.14 -16.98
C ALA A 16 -13.62 2.74 -15.58
N VAL A 17 -14.85 3.15 -15.27
CA VAL A 17 -15.21 3.67 -13.94
C VAL A 17 -15.09 2.58 -12.88
N VAL A 18 -15.58 1.38 -13.16
CA VAL A 18 -15.46 0.23 -12.23
C VAL A 18 -14.01 -0.15 -12.01
N GLY A 19 -13.18 -0.14 -13.06
CA GLY A 19 -11.74 -0.40 -12.96
C GLY A 19 -11.02 0.62 -12.08
N LEU A 20 -11.32 1.91 -12.26
CA LEU A 20 -10.80 2.97 -11.40
C LEU A 20 -11.18 2.73 -9.93
N ILE A 21 -12.47 2.45 -9.66
CA ILE A 21 -12.96 2.18 -8.31
C ILE A 21 -12.26 0.96 -7.71
N ALA A 22 -12.14 -0.13 -8.48
CA ALA A 22 -11.48 -1.36 -8.03
C ALA A 22 -10.01 -1.11 -7.66
N CYS A 23 -9.27 -0.35 -8.48
CA CYS A 23 -7.88 0.01 -8.18
C CYS A 23 -7.76 0.84 -6.90
N VAL A 24 -8.61 1.85 -6.73
CA VAL A 24 -8.60 2.71 -5.54
C VAL A 24 -8.98 1.94 -4.29
N VAL A 25 -10.03 1.12 -4.34
CA VAL A 25 -10.50 0.32 -3.21
C VAL A 25 -9.45 -0.73 -2.83
N TYR A 26 -8.91 -1.47 -3.79
CA TYR A 26 -7.86 -2.45 -3.52
C TYR A 26 -6.62 -1.79 -2.95
N GLY A 27 -6.17 -0.67 -3.54
CA GLY A 27 -5.07 0.13 -3.03
C GLY A 27 -5.32 0.55 -1.59
N ALA A 28 -6.47 1.18 -1.29
CA ALA A 28 -6.82 1.61 0.06
C ALA A 28 -6.89 0.47 1.08
N LEU A 29 -7.40 -0.70 0.70
CA LEU A 29 -7.47 -1.88 1.59
C LEU A 29 -6.11 -2.55 1.80
N ASN A 30 -5.23 -2.51 0.80
CA ASN A 30 -3.97 -3.24 0.81
C ASN A 30 -2.73 -2.36 1.05
N TRP A 31 -2.89 -1.02 1.16
CA TRP A 31 -1.75 -0.10 1.25
C TRP A 31 -0.86 -0.35 2.48
N ASN A 32 -1.42 -0.94 3.54
CA ASN A 32 -0.72 -1.20 4.80
C ASN A 32 -0.40 -2.69 5.03
N LYS A 33 -0.75 -3.60 4.11
CA LYS A 33 -0.71 -5.06 4.31
C LYS A 33 0.68 -5.71 4.20
N GLY A 34 1.73 -4.91 4.11
CA GLY A 34 3.13 -5.36 4.10
C GLY A 34 4.04 -4.48 4.95
N MET A 35 3.45 -3.62 5.80
CA MET A 35 4.16 -2.76 6.74
C MET A 35 4.12 -3.32 8.16
N GLU A 36 3.73 -4.59 8.32
CA GLU A 36 4.06 -5.35 9.53
C GLU A 36 5.57 -5.62 9.47
N THR A 37 6.35 -4.68 10.01
CA THR A 37 7.68 -5.00 10.52
C THR A 37 7.50 -6.21 11.42
N SER A 38 8.06 -7.34 11.02
CA SER A 38 7.98 -8.57 11.82
C SER A 38 8.47 -8.25 13.23
N THR A 39 7.85 -8.81 14.26
CA THR A 39 8.32 -8.66 15.65
C THR A 39 9.84 -8.94 15.77
N GLU A 40 10.36 -9.79 14.89
CA GLU A 40 11.78 -10.11 14.74
C GLU A 40 12.63 -8.94 14.20
N GLU A 41 12.12 -8.18 13.23
CA GLU A 41 12.78 -6.97 12.72
C GLU A 41 12.76 -5.85 13.77
N ILE A 42 11.65 -5.67 14.49
CA ILE A 42 11.55 -4.70 15.60
C ILE A 42 12.59 -5.03 16.68
N GLN A 43 12.70 -6.31 17.06
CA GLN A 43 13.65 -6.74 18.09
C GLN A 43 15.11 -6.57 17.64
N ARG A 44 15.40 -6.78 16.36
CA ARG A 44 16.73 -6.58 15.81
C ARG A 44 17.14 -5.11 15.84
N ASP A 45 16.24 -4.21 15.47
CA ASP A 45 16.51 -2.77 15.48
C ASP A 45 16.72 -2.25 16.91
N LEU A 46 15.94 -2.74 17.88
CA LEU A 46 16.15 -2.46 19.32
C LEU A 46 17.51 -2.97 19.84
N ASP A 47 17.93 -4.19 19.46
CA ASP A 47 19.24 -4.75 19.86
C ASP A 47 20.42 -3.94 19.28
N TRP A 48 20.25 -3.39 18.07
CA TRP A 48 21.25 -2.49 17.48
C TRP A 48 21.33 -1.14 18.20
N GLU A 49 20.19 -0.55 18.56
CA GLU A 49 20.15 0.70 19.33
C GLU A 49 20.81 0.55 20.70
N GLU A 50 20.50 -0.53 21.43
CA GLU A 50 21.08 -0.82 22.75
C GLU A 50 22.60 -1.03 22.67
N LYS A 51 23.09 -1.75 21.65
CA LYS A 51 24.54 -1.91 21.41
C LYS A 51 25.23 -0.59 21.09
N ASP A 52 24.60 0.27 20.30
CA ASP A 52 25.18 1.56 19.92
C ASP A 52 25.25 2.53 21.11
N GLU A 53 24.28 2.46 22.02
CA GLU A 53 24.32 3.19 23.30
C GLU A 53 25.45 2.68 24.22
N HIS A 54 25.56 1.35 24.39
CA HIS A 54 26.65 0.75 25.15
C HIS A 54 28.04 1.11 24.59
N LEU A 55 28.21 1.12 23.27
CA LEU A 55 29.46 1.54 22.63
C LEU A 55 29.80 3.02 22.88
N LYS A 56 28.80 3.89 23.03
CA LYS A 56 29.00 5.32 23.35
C LYS A 56 29.34 5.55 24.81
N GLU A 57 28.79 4.75 25.71
CA GLU A 57 29.09 4.85 27.15
C GLU A 57 30.50 4.33 27.50
N GLU A 58 31.04 3.39 26.71
CA GLU A 58 32.38 2.84 26.89
C GLU A 58 33.53 3.67 26.25
N ILE A 59 33.22 4.79 25.57
CA ILE A 59 34.20 5.73 24.95
C ILE A 59 34.35 6.99 25.79
#